data_AF-A0A1G2QNG8-F1
#
_entry.id   AF-A0A1G2QNG8-F1
#
_cell.length_a   1.000
_cell.length_b   1.000
_cell.length_c   1.000
_cell.angle_alpha   90.00
_cell.angle_beta   90.00
_cell.angle_gamma   90.00
#
_symmetry.space_group_name_H-M   'P 1'
#
loop_
_entity.id
_entity.type
_entity.pdbx_description
1 polymer ?
#
loop_
_entity_poly.entity_id
_entity_poly.type
_entity_poly.pdbx_seq_one_letter_code
_entity_poly.pdbx_strand_id
1 'polypeptide(L)'
;MFNLFRKNKKEPENLEGVLKKLKILEVNLGELSRELEELKAQSRLFFKKVGFIRYNPFLGVGGDQSFSLALLDENNDGIVITSLFSREGNRVYAKTVEKGQSSYPLSEEEKQAIEKAKGS
;
A
#
# COMPACT_ATOMS: atom_id res chain seq x y z
N MET A 1 -13.43 -4.88 -19.77
CA MET A 1 -14.66 -4.18 -20.20
C MET A 1 -15.77 -4.56 -19.22
N PHE A 2 -15.96 -3.78 -18.15
CA PHE A 2 -16.93 -4.07 -17.09
C PHE A 2 -18.28 -3.43 -17.43
N ASN A 3 -19.27 -4.25 -17.79
CA ASN A 3 -20.67 -3.82 -17.94
C ASN A 3 -21.34 -3.81 -16.56
N LEU A 4 -21.36 -2.66 -15.87
CA LEU A 4 -21.92 -2.59 -14.51
C LEU A 4 -23.36 -2.06 -14.42
N PHE A 5 -23.95 -1.46 -15.45
CA PHE A 5 -25.30 -0.90 -15.32
C PHE A 5 -26.14 -1.00 -16.59
N ARG A 6 -26.86 -2.12 -16.75
CA ARG A 6 -28.05 -2.19 -17.58
C ARG A 6 -29.18 -2.88 -16.83
N LYS A 7 -29.73 -2.19 -15.83
CA LYS A 7 -31.09 -2.48 -15.31
C LYS A 7 -32.02 -1.45 -15.93
N ASN A 8 -33.01 -1.92 -16.70
CA ASN A 8 -34.14 -1.12 -17.19
C ASN A 8 -34.87 -0.48 -16.00
N LYS A 9 -34.45 0.73 -15.59
CA LYS A 9 -35.17 1.53 -14.59
C LYS A 9 -36.17 2.38 -15.36
N LYS A 10 -37.47 2.08 -15.20
CA LYS A 10 -38.56 2.92 -15.74
C LYS A 10 -38.28 4.39 -15.39
N GLU A 11 -38.32 5.25 -16.39
CA GLU A 11 -38.19 6.70 -16.22
C GLU A 11 -39.37 7.20 -15.36
N PRO A 12 -39.16 8.22 -14.51
CA PRO A 12 -40.25 8.72 -13.69
C PRO A 12 -41.27 9.42 -14.60
N GLU A 13 -42.50 8.90 -14.63
CA GLU A 13 -43.56 9.41 -15.51
C GLU A 13 -44.21 10.72 -14.99
N ASN A 14 -43.95 11.10 -13.74
CA ASN A 14 -44.51 12.30 -13.10
C ASN A 14 -43.54 12.94 -12.07
N LEU A 15 -43.87 14.16 -11.63
CA LEU A 15 -43.08 14.95 -10.68
C LEU A 15 -42.89 14.23 -9.33
N GLU A 16 -43.90 13.50 -8.87
CA GLU A 16 -43.82 12.69 -7.64
C GLU A 16 -42.79 11.56 -7.76
N GLY A 17 -42.72 10.90 -8.92
CA GLY A 17 -41.71 9.90 -9.25
C GLY A 17 -40.29 10.47 -9.31
N VAL A 18 -40.15 11.71 -9.82
CA VAL A 18 -38.87 12.44 -9.80
C VAL A 18 -38.45 12.74 -8.36
N LEU A 19 -39.35 13.29 -7.53
CA LEU A 19 -39.09 13.59 -6.12
C LEU A 19 -38.70 12.34 -5.32
N LYS A 20 -39.37 11.20 -5.56
CA LYS A 20 -39.02 9.92 -4.94
C LYS A 20 -37.62 9.45 -5.35
N LYS A 21 -37.25 9.58 -6.62
CA LYS A 21 -35.90 9.26 -7.10
C LYS A 21 -34.83 10.18 -6.50
N LEU A 22 -35.10 11.47 -6.37
CA LEU A 22 -34.18 12.43 -5.75
C LEU A 22 -33.91 12.07 -4.28
N LYS A 23 -34.95 11.75 -3.51
CA LYS A 23 -34.77 11.29 -2.11
C LYS A 23 -33.92 10.02 -2.01
N ILE A 24 -34.13 9.06 -2.91
CA ILE A 24 -33.31 7.82 -2.95
C ILE A 24 -31.87 8.16 -3.30
N LEU A 25 -31.64 9.07 -4.24
CA LEU A 25 -30.30 9.51 -4.62
C LEU A 25 -29.57 10.22 -3.47
N GLU A 26 -30.25 11.08 -2.72
CA GLU A 26 -29.66 11.73 -1.52
C GLU A 26 -29.20 10.70 -0.50
N VAL A 27 -30.04 9.70 -0.21
CA VAL A 27 -29.68 8.61 0.71
C VAL A 27 -28.47 7.83 0.19
N ASN A 28 -28.49 7.40 -1.08
CA ASN A 28 -27.38 6.66 -1.68
C ASN A 28 -26.08 7.47 -1.72
N LEU A 29 -26.15 8.79 -1.96
CA LEU A 29 -24.97 9.67 -1.90
C LEU A 29 -24.41 9.76 -0.49
N GLY A 30 -25.29 9.79 0.52
CA GLY A 30 -24.90 9.73 1.93
C GLY A 30 -24.19 8.42 2.28
N GLU A 31 -24.70 7.28 1.82
CA GLU A 31 -24.09 5.96 2.01
C GLU A 31 -22.73 5.85 1.30
N LEU A 32 -22.66 6.23 0.03
CA LEU A 32 -21.42 6.21 -0.75
C LEU A 32 -20.35 7.11 -0.13
N SER A 33 -20.73 8.26 0.40
CA SER A 33 -19.80 9.16 1.10
C SER A 33 -19.21 8.50 2.34
N ARG A 34 -19.99 7.72 3.10
CA ARG A 34 -19.48 6.98 4.27
C ARG A 34 -18.53 5.87 3.84
N GLU A 35 -18.90 5.07 2.84
CA GLU A 35 -18.04 4.00 2.32
C GLU A 35 -16.70 4.56 1.83
N LEU A 36 -16.71 5.72 1.17
CA LEU A 36 -15.49 6.40 0.73
C LEU A 36 -14.61 6.87 1.90
N GLU A 37 -15.20 7.40 2.97
CA GLU A 37 -14.43 7.79 4.16
C GLU A 37 -13.83 6.59 4.88
N GLU A 38 -14.57 5.47 4.97
CA GLU A 38 -14.06 4.21 5.52
C GLU A 38 -12.90 3.66 4.68
N LEU A 39 -13.05 3.65 3.36
CA LEU A 39 -11.99 3.21 2.44
C LEU A 39 -10.75 4.10 2.55
N LYS A 40 -10.91 5.42 2.64
CA LYS A 40 -9.79 6.36 2.86
C LYS A 40 -9.08 6.05 4.17
N ALA A 41 -9.83 5.82 5.25
CA ALA A 41 -9.25 5.49 6.55
C ALA A 41 -8.43 4.19 6.48
N GLN A 42 -8.97 3.14 5.85
CA GLN A 42 -8.25 1.88 5.64
C GLN A 42 -7.02 2.06 4.74
N SER A 43 -7.10 2.89 3.70
CA SER A 43 -6.01 3.12 2.75
C SER A 43 -4.75 3.73 3.37
N ARG A 44 -4.86 4.30 4.58
CA ARG A 44 -3.70 4.80 5.34
C ARG A 44 -2.81 3.68 5.83
N LEU A 45 -3.37 2.48 6.08
CA LEU A 45 -2.70 1.29 6.59
C LEU A 45 -2.16 0.37 5.47
N PHE A 46 -2.47 0.67 4.21
CA PHE A 46 -1.95 -0.11 3.09
C PHE A 46 -0.49 0.24 2.82
N PHE A 47 0.32 -0.77 2.50
CA PHE A 47 1.66 -0.54 1.98
C PHE A 47 1.59 0.17 0.63
N LYS A 48 2.07 1.40 0.59
CA LYS A 48 2.08 2.25 -0.61
C LYS A 48 3.40 2.96 -0.83
N LYS A 49 4.27 2.93 0.17
CA LYS A 49 5.64 3.44 0.12
C LYS A 49 6.60 2.28 -0.07
N VAL A 50 7.45 2.36 -1.09
CA VAL A 50 8.34 1.26 -1.47
C VAL A 50 9.75 1.75 -1.68
N GLY A 51 10.70 1.13 -1.00
CA GLY A 51 12.12 1.41 -1.15
C GLY A 51 12.90 0.14 -1.43
N PHE A 52 13.68 0.13 -2.50
CA PHE A 52 14.42 -1.05 -2.92
C PHE A 52 15.88 -0.70 -3.22
N ILE A 53 16.79 -1.53 -2.70
CA ILE A 53 18.23 -1.38 -2.87
C ILE A 53 18.84 -2.75 -3.14
N ARG A 54 19.72 -2.82 -4.13
CA ARG A 54 20.58 -3.98 -4.39
C ARG A 54 22.01 -3.63 -4.03
N TYR A 55 22.73 -4.61 -3.50
CA TYR A 55 24.10 -4.43 -3.06
C TYR A 55 24.84 -5.77 -2.98
N ASN A 56 26.14 -5.67 -2.74
CA ASN A 56 27.01 -6.82 -2.52
C ASN A 56 27.69 -6.73 -1.14
N PRO A 57 27.23 -7.50 -0.15
CA PRO A 57 27.78 -7.45 1.21
C PRO A 57 29.10 -8.21 1.36
N PHE A 58 29.50 -9.03 0.38
CA PHE A 58 30.68 -9.89 0.47
C PHE A 58 31.63 -9.69 -0.71
N LEU A 59 32.84 -9.23 -0.42
CA LEU A 59 33.93 -9.12 -1.41
C LEU A 59 34.23 -10.49 -2.03
N GLY A 60 34.22 -10.59 -3.36
CA GLY A 60 34.56 -11.83 -4.09
C GLY A 60 33.37 -12.72 -4.47
N VAL A 61 32.12 -12.27 -4.23
CA VAL A 61 30.91 -12.78 -4.90
C VAL A 61 30.56 -11.80 -6.02
N GLY A 62 30.34 -12.28 -7.24
CA GLY A 62 29.99 -11.41 -8.37
C GLY A 62 28.53 -10.95 -8.34
N GLY A 63 28.31 -9.65 -8.57
CA GLY A 63 26.99 -9.04 -8.76
C GLY A 63 26.26 -8.61 -7.48
N ASP A 64 25.33 -7.67 -7.63
CA ASP A 64 24.50 -7.14 -6.53
C ASP A 64 23.29 -8.05 -6.28
N GLN A 65 23.54 -9.28 -5.82
CA GLN A 65 22.49 -10.28 -5.63
C GLN A 65 21.78 -10.17 -4.27
N SER A 66 22.34 -9.41 -3.33
CA SER A 66 21.66 -9.08 -2.08
C SER A 66 20.77 -7.86 -2.26
N PHE A 67 19.72 -7.76 -1.44
CA PHE A 67 18.81 -6.63 -1.48
C PHE A 67 18.19 -6.31 -0.12
N SER A 68 17.73 -5.07 0.02
CA SER A 68 16.83 -4.63 1.07
C SER A 68 15.59 -3.98 0.44
N LEU A 69 14.41 -4.41 0.89
CA LEU A 69 13.10 -3.95 0.45
C LEU A 69 12.33 -3.43 1.66
N ALA A 70 12.02 -2.14 1.68
CA ALA A 70 11.13 -1.53 2.65
C ALA A 70 9.73 -1.37 2.04
N LEU A 71 8.71 -1.85 2.75
CA LEU A 71 7.29 -1.69 2.44
C LEU A 71 6.64 -0.97 3.62
N LEU A 72 6.19 0.26 3.39
CA LEU A 72 5.64 1.13 4.43
C LEU A 72 4.26 1.67 4.06
N ASP A 73 3.47 1.96 5.08
CA ASP A 73 2.18 2.62 4.98
C ASP A 73 2.30 4.17 5.01
N GLU A 74 1.19 4.89 5.13
CA GLU A 74 1.22 6.36 5.21
C GLU A 74 1.95 6.88 6.45
N ASN A 75 1.90 6.14 7.56
CA ASN A 75 2.51 6.51 8.84
C ASN A 75 4.00 6.12 8.93
N ASN A 76 4.52 5.49 7.88
CA ASN A 76 5.86 4.88 7.84
C ASN A 76 5.98 3.65 8.75
N ASP A 77 4.86 2.99 9.02
CA ASP A 77 4.82 1.68 9.67
C ASP A 77 4.89 0.59 8.59
N GLY A 78 5.56 -0.53 8.90
CA GLY A 78 5.63 -1.66 8.00
C GLY A 78 6.81 -2.58 8.27
N ILE A 79 7.47 -3.01 7.20
CA ILE A 79 8.53 -4.02 7.27
C ILE A 79 9.68 -3.68 6.33
N VAL A 80 10.89 -4.06 6.74
CA VAL A 80 12.05 -4.16 5.87
C VAL A 80 12.47 -5.62 5.74
N ILE A 81 12.59 -6.09 4.50
CA ILE A 81 13.01 -7.44 4.15
C ILE A 81 14.39 -7.35 3.53
N THR A 82 15.33 -8.12 4.07
CA THR A 82 16.70 -8.16 3.60
C THR A 82 17.06 -9.56 3.14
N SER A 83 17.59 -9.69 1.93
CA SER A 83 18.16 -10.92 1.41
C SER A 83 19.66 -10.76 1.27
N LEU A 84 20.42 -11.61 1.95
CA LEU A 84 21.87 -11.68 1.87
C LEU A 84 22.26 -12.92 1.07
N PHE A 85 22.80 -12.68 -0.12
CA PHE A 85 23.32 -13.74 -0.98
C PHE A 85 24.81 -13.97 -0.69
N SER A 86 25.18 -15.23 -0.50
CA SER A 86 26.55 -15.68 -0.29
C SER A 86 26.83 -16.96 -1.08
N ARG A 87 28.08 -17.40 -1.14
CA ARG A 87 28.46 -18.67 -1.78
C ARG A 87 27.78 -19.89 -1.14
N GLU A 88 27.49 -19.81 0.15
CA GLU A 88 26.87 -20.89 0.93
C GLU A 88 25.34 -20.92 0.80
N GLY A 89 24.75 -19.88 0.19
CA GLY A 89 23.31 -19.76 0.00
C GLY A 89 22.79 -18.36 0.31
N ASN A 90 21.45 -18.26 0.26
CA ASN A 90 20.71 -17.03 0.51
C ASN A 90 20.06 -17.08 1.90
N ARG A 91 20.21 -16.01 2.68
CA ARG A 91 19.50 -15.83 3.95
C ARG A 91 18.57 -14.63 3.84
N VAL A 92 17.33 -14.79 4.29
CA VAL A 92 16.33 -13.73 4.27
C VAL A 92 15.92 -13.39 5.71
N TYR A 93 15.91 -12.09 6.01
CA TYR A 93 15.54 -11.52 7.29
C TYR A 93 14.41 -10.53 7.09
N ALA A 94 13.57 -10.36 8.11
CA ALA A 94 12.56 -9.32 8.15
C ALA A 94 12.61 -8.62 9.51
N LYS A 95 12.52 -7.30 9.51
CA LYS A 95 12.40 -6.47 10.71
C LYS A 95 11.19 -5.58 10.57
N THR A 96 10.46 -5.40 11.66
CA THR A 96 9.36 -4.45 11.73
C THR A 96 9.91 -3.02 11.74
N VAL A 97 9.16 -2.12 11.12
CA VAL A 97 9.41 -0.68 11.10
C VAL A 97 8.19 0.00 11.71
N GLU A 98 8.42 0.80 12.74
CA GLU A 98 7.42 1.64 13.40
C GLU A 98 7.86 3.10 13.26
N LYS A 99 7.02 3.93 12.64
CA LYS A 99 7.28 5.36 12.38
C LYS A 99 8.63 5.61 11.72
N GLY A 100 9.02 4.73 10.78
CA GLY A 100 10.29 4.81 10.06
C GLY A 100 11.52 4.34 10.84
N GLN A 101 11.36 3.73 12.02
CA GLN A 101 12.46 3.20 12.84
C GLN A 101 12.22 1.74 13.20
N SER A 102 13.26 0.99 13.59
CA SER A 102 13.11 -0.38 14.07
C SER A 102 13.67 -0.51 15.47
N SER A 103 13.04 -1.36 16.30
CA SER A 103 13.58 -1.77 17.59
C SER A 103 14.82 -2.67 17.44
N TYR A 104 15.00 -3.28 16.27
CA TYR A 104 16.18 -4.07 15.93
C TYR A 104 17.23 -3.19 15.24
N PRO A 105 18.54 -3.45 15.47
CA PRO A 105 19.60 -2.77 14.74
C PRO A 105 19.44 -2.96 13.23
N LEU A 106 19.49 -1.86 12.47
CA LEU A 106 19.38 -1.86 11.01
C LEU A 106 20.77 -1.73 10.37
N SER A 107 20.99 -2.46 9.27
CA SER A 107 22.15 -2.21 8.39
C SER A 107 22.00 -0.87 7.66
N GLU A 108 23.09 -0.39 7.06
CA GLU A 108 23.03 0.85 6.27
C GLU A 108 22.12 0.71 5.05
N GLU A 109 22.11 -0.45 4.40
CA GLU A 109 21.25 -0.74 3.26
C GLU A 109 19.77 -0.81 3.65
N GLU A 110 19.46 -1.38 4.83
CA GLU A 110 18.11 -1.37 5.38
C GLU A 110 17.63 0.06 5.67
N LYS A 111 18.46 0.88 6.30
CA LYS A 111 18.15 2.30 6.56
C LYS A 111 17.92 3.05 5.25
N GLN A 112 18.79 2.87 4.26
CA GLN A 112 18.64 3.52 2.96
C GLN A 112 17.35 3.07 2.25
N ALA A 113 16.98 1.78 2.35
CA ALA A 113 15.73 1.29 1.78
C ALA A 113 14.51 1.95 2.44
N ILE A 114 14.51 2.08 3.78
CA ILE A 114 13.47 2.78 4.53
C ILE A 114 13.39 4.26 4.13
N GLU A 115 14.53 4.96 4.03
CA GLU A 115 14.53 6.36 3.60
C GLU A 115 14.03 6.54 2.16
N LYS A 116 14.37 5.63 1.24
CA LYS A 116 13.80 5.64 -0.12
C LYS A 116 12.28 5.44 -0.11
N ALA A 117 11.77 4.52 0.72
CA ALA A 117 10.34 4.31 0.86
C ALA A 117 9.64 5.55 1.42
N LYS A 118 10.23 6.23 2.42
CA LYS A 118 9.65 7.44 3.00
C LYS A 118 9.55 8.60 1.99
N GLY A 119 10.46 8.63 1.01
CA GLY A 119 10.49 9.65 -0.05
C GLY A 119 9.63 9.33 -1.29
N SER A 120 9.01 8.16 -1.37
CA SER A 120 8.14 7.74 -2.49
C SER A 120 6.71 8.21 -2.35
#